data_AF-A0A960HQY1-F1
#
_entry.id   AF-A0A960HQY1-F1
#
_cell.length_a   1.000
_cell.length_b   1.000
_cell.length_c   1.000
_cell.angle_alpha   90.00
_cell.angle_beta   90.00
_cell.angle_gamma   90.00
#
_symmetry.space_group_name_H-M   'P 1'
#
loop_
_entity.id
_entity.type
_entity.pdbx_description
1 polymer ?
#
loop_
_entity_poly.entity_id
_entity_poly.type
_entity_poly.pdbx_seq_one_letter_code
_entity_poly.pdbx_strand_id
1 'polypeptide(L)'
;MNTRTSHVTRRARLAAFVVAAGLLAAACGDDDGDTSASTDVGQPVESAPATTVADESTPTTSATPETTDTTEAADESVAAFPVTIEHKYGSTTIEAEPQRVVSVGFAEHDGILALGVTPVGVRDWYGDMPYATWPWAQDELGDAEPEVIASTELNFEQIAALDPDLILGIGSGMSDTDYATLAAIAPTVAQPGEYPDYGTPWRDQLLITGQALGRTAEAEAIIADIEASYQQVRDEHPEFEGRTAAVAFTFEDLPGAYSSNDIRSQMLMEFGFEIPTEFDELAGDAFYFSVSQEEVGVLDTDVIVWVVSNEAGYEAVRSMTLRPTMNIYAEGREVVADPLLSGAFSHASPLSIPFVIDELVPELALAVDGDPSTVVPSSELLVDGATSGAEFDADEQAAADAWAVVFDSTTSFDEKAPHLEDADALSATIDAYAAAGEGMGGIALDPTLVQLDGELATITYDVLFGGSAAYTALSGEMSDVDGVWVVSRDEFCSFMASARTPCPAG
;
A
#
# COMPACT_ATOMS: atom_id res chain seq x y z
N MET A 1 -5.71 -54.32 -41.55
CA MET A 1 -4.58 -55.17 -41.10
C MET A 1 -3.28 -54.48 -41.51
N ASN A 2 -2.24 -54.61 -40.68
CA ASN A 2 -0.85 -54.16 -40.88
C ASN A 2 -0.57 -52.66 -41.13
N THR A 3 -0.26 -51.97 -40.02
CA THR A 3 0.99 -51.21 -39.78
C THR A 3 1.69 -50.47 -40.92
N ARG A 4 1.99 -49.18 -40.65
CA ARG A 4 3.33 -48.64 -40.84
C ARG A 4 3.68 -47.57 -39.80
N THR A 5 4.91 -47.61 -39.32
CA THR A 5 5.49 -46.73 -38.29
C THR A 5 6.42 -45.71 -38.93
N SER A 6 6.51 -44.50 -38.36
CA SER A 6 7.63 -43.58 -38.62
C SER A 6 7.86 -42.67 -37.41
N HIS A 7 9.07 -42.68 -36.86
CA HIS A 7 9.49 -41.76 -35.80
C HIS A 7 9.75 -40.35 -36.36
N VAL A 8 9.58 -39.33 -35.52
CA VAL A 8 10.12 -37.98 -35.73
C VAL A 8 11.08 -37.67 -34.58
N THR A 9 12.25 -37.14 -34.90
CA THR A 9 13.37 -37.03 -33.96
C THR A 9 13.46 -35.64 -33.34
N ARG A 10 13.56 -35.55 -31.99
CA ARG A 10 13.86 -34.29 -31.29
C ARG A 10 15.20 -33.70 -31.77
N ARG A 11 15.27 -32.37 -31.86
CA ARG A 11 16.52 -31.60 -31.97
C ARG A 11 16.54 -30.52 -30.90
N ALA A 12 17.33 -30.72 -29.87
CA ALA A 12 17.67 -29.65 -28.92
C ALA A 12 18.56 -28.59 -29.61
N ARG A 13 18.46 -27.35 -29.13
CA ARG A 13 19.44 -26.28 -29.37
C ARG A 13 19.98 -25.83 -28.02
N LEU A 14 21.29 -25.97 -27.81
CA LEU A 14 21.97 -25.24 -26.75
C LEU A 14 22.14 -23.79 -27.18
N ALA A 15 21.82 -22.86 -26.28
CA ALA A 15 22.45 -21.55 -26.23
C ALA A 15 23.47 -21.58 -25.06
N ALA A 16 24.59 -20.87 -25.18
CA ALA A 16 25.65 -20.89 -24.18
C ALA A 16 25.81 -19.50 -23.56
N PHE A 17 25.68 -19.42 -22.24
CA PHE A 17 26.07 -18.25 -21.47
C PHE A 17 27.60 -18.06 -21.50
N VAL A 18 28.04 -16.80 -21.47
CA VAL A 18 29.44 -16.42 -21.31
C VAL A 18 29.55 -15.57 -20.05
N VAL A 19 30.02 -16.18 -18.96
CA VAL A 19 30.34 -15.48 -17.71
C VAL A 19 31.73 -14.84 -17.84
N ALA A 20 31.85 -13.57 -17.49
CA ALA A 20 33.10 -12.80 -17.55
C ALA A 20 33.49 -12.27 -16.17
N ALA A 21 34.01 -13.15 -15.29
CA ALA A 21 34.51 -12.76 -13.98
C ALA A 21 35.87 -12.04 -14.09
N GLY A 22 35.97 -10.82 -13.54
CA GLY A 22 37.22 -10.05 -13.45
C GLY A 22 37.79 -10.07 -12.04
N LEU A 23 38.86 -10.84 -11.80
CA LEU A 23 39.55 -10.84 -10.51
C LEU A 23 40.40 -9.58 -10.30
N LEU A 24 40.49 -9.12 -9.05
CA LEU A 24 41.50 -8.19 -8.57
C LEU A 24 42.91 -8.76 -8.73
N ALA A 25 43.88 -7.89 -8.98
CA ALA A 25 45.31 -8.19 -8.87
C ALA A 25 46.01 -7.13 -8.03
N ALA A 26 46.58 -7.54 -6.89
CA ALA A 26 47.31 -6.64 -5.99
C ALA A 26 48.78 -6.44 -6.43
N ALA A 27 49.33 -5.25 -6.17
CA ALA A 27 50.76 -4.95 -6.25
C ALA A 27 51.12 -3.88 -5.20
N CYS A 28 52.30 -3.98 -4.60
CA CYS A 28 52.65 -3.29 -3.34
C CYS A 28 53.33 -1.92 -3.52
N GLY A 29 53.44 -1.17 -2.42
CA GLY A 29 54.28 0.03 -2.31
C GLY A 29 54.30 0.64 -0.90
N ASP A 30 55.21 0.18 -0.03
CA ASP A 30 55.50 0.72 1.30
C ASP A 30 56.27 2.07 1.25
N ASP A 31 56.10 2.91 2.29
CA ASP A 31 57.20 3.63 2.98
C ASP A 31 56.73 4.09 4.40
N ASP A 32 57.66 4.22 5.36
CA ASP A 32 57.39 4.45 6.80
C ASP A 32 57.10 5.94 7.19
N GLY A 33 56.44 6.18 8.35
CA GLY A 33 55.93 7.54 8.72
C GLY A 33 55.90 8.05 10.19
N ASP A 34 55.92 7.19 11.22
CA ASP A 34 56.18 7.48 12.68
C ASP A 34 55.30 8.50 13.49
N THR A 35 55.41 8.43 14.83
CA THR A 35 55.06 9.41 15.90
C THR A 35 53.61 9.64 16.41
N SER A 36 53.22 8.79 17.36
CA SER A 36 52.43 9.01 18.59
C SER A 36 52.09 10.42 19.14
N ALA A 37 50.80 10.63 19.50
CA ALA A 37 50.26 11.26 20.75
C ALA A 37 48.70 11.25 20.68
N SER A 38 47.89 10.68 21.59
CA SER A 38 47.68 10.88 23.06
C SER A 38 46.62 11.95 23.38
N THR A 39 45.67 11.60 24.28
CA THR A 39 44.59 12.47 24.89
C THR A 39 43.51 12.93 23.89
N ASP A 40 42.23 13.14 24.27
CA ASP A 40 41.61 13.17 25.60
C ASP A 40 40.18 12.59 25.60
N VAL A 41 39.65 12.18 26.77
CA VAL A 41 38.26 11.71 26.96
C VAL A 41 37.68 12.30 28.24
N GLY A 42 36.73 13.23 28.12
CA GLY A 42 36.13 13.96 29.24
C GLY A 42 34.64 13.73 29.42
N GLN A 43 34.25 13.02 30.48
CA GLN A 43 32.90 13.07 31.06
C GLN A 43 32.70 14.36 31.87
N PRO A 44 31.45 14.71 32.21
CA PRO A 44 31.18 15.24 33.55
C PRO A 44 29.94 14.63 34.25
N VAL A 45 30.25 13.87 35.31
CA VAL A 45 29.56 13.68 36.62
C VAL A 45 28.13 14.22 36.90
N GLU A 46 27.37 13.35 37.60
CA GLU A 46 26.22 13.64 38.49
C GLU A 46 26.46 14.75 39.54
N SER A 47 25.40 15.50 39.91
CA SER A 47 24.83 15.60 41.28
C SER A 47 23.97 16.86 41.53
N ALA A 48 22.82 16.71 42.19
CA ALA A 48 21.98 17.82 42.71
C ALA A 48 22.37 18.23 44.17
N PRO A 49 21.71 19.23 44.79
CA PRO A 49 20.46 18.95 45.54
C PRO A 49 19.41 20.10 45.55
N ALA A 50 18.24 19.85 46.18
CA ALA A 50 17.04 20.71 46.14
C ALA A 50 16.57 21.28 47.51
N THR A 51 15.60 22.22 47.50
CA THR A 51 14.85 22.85 48.63
C THR A 51 13.68 23.65 47.98
N THR A 52 12.36 23.56 48.25
CA THR A 52 11.44 23.20 49.38
C THR A 52 11.25 24.33 50.42
N VAL A 53 10.06 24.81 50.84
CA VAL A 53 8.61 24.56 50.59
C VAL A 53 7.89 25.97 50.54
N ALA A 54 6.57 26.27 50.55
CA ALA A 54 5.26 25.60 50.78
C ALA A 54 4.08 26.47 50.22
N ASP A 55 2.84 25.99 50.38
CA ASP A 55 1.52 26.61 50.06
C ASP A 55 0.92 27.43 51.24
N GLU A 56 -0.12 28.27 51.00
CA GLU A 56 -1.41 28.32 51.74
C GLU A 56 -2.28 29.61 51.47
N SER A 57 -3.43 29.40 50.80
CA SER A 57 -4.79 30.00 50.96
C SER A 57 -5.12 31.50 51.20
N THR A 58 -6.28 31.92 50.63
CA THR A 58 -6.92 33.27 50.71
C THR A 58 -7.75 33.57 51.97
N PRO A 59 -8.22 34.83 52.19
CA PRO A 59 -9.68 35.07 52.03
C PRO A 59 -10.18 36.48 51.57
N THR A 60 -11.24 36.43 50.75
CA THR A 60 -12.37 37.35 50.44
C THR A 60 -12.51 38.75 51.12
N THR A 61 -12.73 39.83 50.32
CA THR A 61 -13.97 40.68 50.28
C THR A 61 -13.84 42.01 49.47
N SER A 62 -14.79 42.23 48.55
CA SER A 62 -15.27 43.47 47.87
C SER A 62 -14.50 44.81 47.91
N ALA A 63 -14.25 45.40 46.71
CA ALA A 63 -14.89 46.64 46.23
C ALA A 63 -14.53 46.98 44.76
N THR A 64 -15.47 47.50 43.98
CA THR A 64 -15.29 47.99 42.58
C THR A 64 -14.70 49.40 42.57
N PRO A 65 -13.88 49.75 41.56
CA PRO A 65 -14.31 50.78 40.61
C PRO A 65 -14.13 50.36 39.14
N GLU A 66 -14.81 51.07 38.24
CA GLU A 66 -14.67 50.92 36.78
C GLU A 66 -13.27 51.35 36.30
N THR A 67 -12.68 50.53 35.43
CA THR A 67 -11.75 50.99 34.39
C THR A 67 -12.22 50.36 33.07
N THR A 68 -12.30 51.15 32.02
CA THR A 68 -12.58 50.68 30.66
C THR A 68 -11.36 49.97 30.10
N ASP A 69 -11.41 48.64 30.01
CA ASP A 69 -10.56 47.88 29.11
C ASP A 69 -11.44 47.29 28.01
N THR A 70 -11.14 47.64 26.76
CA THR A 70 -11.72 46.99 25.60
C THR A 70 -10.96 45.69 25.43
N THR A 71 -11.52 44.57 25.89
CA THR A 71 -11.07 43.23 25.48
C THR A 71 -11.48 43.02 24.02
N GLU A 72 -10.76 43.71 23.14
CA GLU A 72 -10.57 43.29 21.77
C GLU A 72 -9.85 41.94 21.88
N ALA A 73 -10.61 40.86 21.69
CA ALA A 73 -10.03 39.53 21.67
C ALA A 73 -9.08 39.49 20.47
N ALA A 74 -7.78 39.47 20.75
CA ALA A 74 -6.78 39.21 19.74
C ALA A 74 -6.99 37.77 19.29
N ASP A 75 -7.72 37.62 18.19
CA ASP A 75 -7.74 36.43 17.37
C ASP A 75 -6.35 36.33 16.74
N GLU A 76 -5.38 35.82 17.52
CA GLU A 76 -4.01 35.55 17.06
C GLU A 76 -4.03 34.31 16.15
N SER A 77 -4.71 34.47 15.01
CA SER A 77 -4.48 33.64 13.84
C SER A 77 -3.00 33.81 13.46
N VAL A 78 -2.17 32.88 13.92
CA VAL A 78 -0.76 32.79 13.51
C VAL A 78 -0.77 32.71 11.99
N ALA A 79 -0.17 33.71 11.34
CA ALA A 79 -0.16 33.76 9.88
C ALA A 79 0.63 32.56 9.36
N ALA A 80 -0.07 31.59 8.74
CA ALA A 80 0.54 30.37 8.20
C ALA A 80 1.58 30.65 7.11
N PHE A 81 1.56 31.85 6.53
CA PHE A 81 2.49 32.31 5.50
C PHE A 81 3.03 33.72 5.81
N PRO A 82 4.29 34.03 5.45
CA PRO A 82 5.26 33.16 4.81
C PRO A 82 5.83 32.10 5.77
N VAL A 83 6.02 30.88 5.27
CA VAL A 83 6.67 29.77 5.99
C VAL A 83 7.98 29.40 5.28
N THR A 84 9.00 29.02 6.04
CA THR A 84 10.28 28.52 5.50
C THR A 84 10.52 27.11 6.04
N ILE A 85 10.70 26.15 5.13
CA ILE A 85 10.95 24.74 5.44
C ILE A 85 12.41 24.43 5.12
N GLU A 86 13.14 23.90 6.10
CA GLU A 86 14.51 23.41 5.95
C GLU A 86 14.50 21.93 5.54
N HIS A 87 15.36 21.55 4.59
CA HIS A 87 15.41 20.23 3.96
C HIS A 87 16.81 19.92 3.43
N LYS A 88 17.04 18.71 2.93
CA LYS A 88 18.34 18.18 2.46
C LYS A 88 19.12 19.13 1.52
N TYR A 89 18.41 19.91 0.70
CA TYR A 89 19.00 20.84 -0.28
C TYR A 89 19.06 22.32 0.16
N GLY A 90 18.87 22.62 1.45
CA GLY A 90 18.84 23.98 2.01
C GLY A 90 17.47 24.31 2.58
N SER A 91 16.85 25.40 2.14
CA SER A 91 15.47 25.72 2.51
C SER A 91 14.68 26.46 1.45
N THR A 92 13.37 26.30 1.54
CA THR A 92 12.38 26.88 0.63
C THR A 92 11.39 27.72 1.43
N THR A 93 11.20 28.97 1.01
CA THR A 93 10.14 29.86 1.54
C THR A 93 8.91 29.79 0.65
N ILE A 94 7.76 29.55 1.26
CA ILE A 94 6.45 29.58 0.63
C ILE A 94 5.76 30.86 1.11
N GLU A 95 5.54 31.80 0.20
CA GLU A 95 5.14 33.19 0.52
C GLU A 95 3.63 33.36 0.79
N ALA A 96 2.80 32.43 0.31
CA ALA A 96 1.35 32.42 0.43
C ALA A 96 0.79 31.00 0.23
N GLU A 97 -0.49 30.80 0.57
CA GLU A 97 -1.20 29.51 0.45
C GLU A 97 -1.18 28.95 -0.99
N PRO A 98 -0.54 27.80 -1.24
CA PRO A 98 -0.47 27.19 -2.56
C PRO A 98 -1.84 26.90 -3.17
N GLN A 99 -1.97 27.07 -4.49
CA GLN A 99 -3.20 26.81 -5.26
C GLN A 99 -2.97 25.79 -6.38
N ARG A 100 -1.71 25.42 -6.67
CA ARG A 100 -1.28 24.53 -7.76
C ARG A 100 -0.12 23.66 -7.29
N VAL A 101 -0.43 22.69 -6.44
CA VAL A 101 0.53 21.75 -5.84
C VAL A 101 0.81 20.58 -6.78
N VAL A 102 2.07 20.22 -6.98
CA VAL A 102 2.47 19.00 -7.71
C VAL A 102 3.23 18.05 -6.78
N SER A 103 2.85 16.77 -6.77
CA SER A 103 3.56 15.70 -6.06
C SER A 103 4.58 15.04 -6.98
N VAL A 104 5.86 14.97 -6.56
CA VAL A 104 6.96 14.33 -7.29
C VAL A 104 7.66 13.22 -6.50
N GLY A 105 7.13 12.84 -5.33
CA GLY A 105 7.43 11.56 -4.71
C GLY A 105 6.29 10.57 -4.84
N PHE A 106 6.52 9.35 -4.34
CA PHE A 106 5.71 8.19 -4.68
C PHE A 106 4.42 8.05 -3.86
N ALA A 107 4.34 8.67 -2.67
CA ALA A 107 3.19 8.51 -1.76
C ALA A 107 2.65 9.83 -1.20
N GLU A 108 3.33 10.97 -1.40
CA GLU A 108 2.91 12.25 -0.80
C GLU A 108 1.58 12.78 -1.32
N HIS A 109 1.05 12.24 -2.42
CA HIS A 109 -0.27 12.66 -2.92
C HIS A 109 -1.39 12.36 -1.91
N ASP A 110 -1.32 11.22 -1.21
CA ASP A 110 -2.25 10.88 -0.11
C ASP A 110 -2.17 11.90 1.03
N GLY A 111 -0.97 12.38 1.38
CA GLY A 111 -0.79 13.41 2.42
C GLY A 111 -1.31 14.79 2.01
N ILE A 112 -1.32 15.11 0.72
CA ILE A 112 -1.91 16.34 0.17
C ILE A 112 -3.43 16.24 0.17
N LEU A 113 -3.97 15.08 -0.27
CA LEU A 113 -5.40 14.77 -0.31
C LEU A 113 -6.03 14.73 1.10
N ALA A 114 -5.38 14.07 2.06
CA ALA A 114 -5.82 14.01 3.46
C ALA A 114 -5.98 15.39 4.13
N LEU A 115 -5.23 16.39 3.67
CA LEU A 115 -5.32 17.78 4.14
C LEU A 115 -6.33 18.64 3.35
N GLY A 116 -7.18 17.99 2.54
CA GLY A 116 -8.24 18.64 1.76
C GLY A 116 -7.72 19.48 0.60
N VAL A 117 -6.55 19.13 0.04
CA VAL A 117 -5.96 19.81 -1.13
C VAL A 117 -5.87 18.81 -2.29
N THR A 118 -6.32 19.22 -3.46
CA THR A 118 -6.20 18.42 -4.69
C THR A 118 -4.90 18.80 -5.42
N PRO A 119 -3.97 17.87 -5.68
CA PRO A 119 -2.80 18.16 -6.52
C PRO A 119 -3.22 18.39 -7.98
N VAL A 120 -2.41 19.15 -8.74
CA VAL A 120 -2.61 19.35 -10.18
C VAL A 120 -1.79 18.40 -11.05
N GLY A 121 -0.88 17.64 -10.43
CA GLY A 121 -0.14 16.54 -11.04
C GLY A 121 0.45 15.63 -9.96
N VAL A 122 0.50 14.34 -10.25
CA VAL A 122 0.94 13.27 -9.34
C VAL A 122 1.93 12.38 -10.07
N ARG A 123 3.06 12.06 -9.41
CA ARG A 123 4.00 11.05 -9.89
C ARG A 123 3.44 9.65 -9.68
N ASP A 124 3.34 8.88 -10.75
CA ASP A 124 3.09 7.45 -10.71
C ASP A 124 4.21 6.71 -9.95
N TRP A 125 3.84 5.63 -9.26
CA TRP A 125 4.81 4.72 -8.63
C TRP A 125 4.74 3.35 -9.31
N TYR A 126 3.61 2.66 -9.12
CA TYR A 126 3.22 1.41 -9.76
C TYR A 126 1.70 1.20 -9.62
N GLY A 127 1.18 0.15 -10.27
CA GLY A 127 -0.23 -0.26 -10.20
C GLY A 127 -1.08 0.19 -11.39
N ASP A 128 -0.62 1.18 -12.16
CA ASP A 128 -1.37 1.79 -13.28
C ASP A 128 -2.74 2.36 -12.84
N MET A 129 -2.81 2.84 -11.60
CA MET A 129 -4.05 3.28 -10.96
C MET A 129 -4.56 4.60 -11.56
N PRO A 130 -5.89 4.83 -11.61
CA PRO A 130 -6.46 6.06 -12.16
C PRO A 130 -5.86 7.32 -11.54
N TYR A 131 -5.30 8.17 -12.40
CA TYR A 131 -4.62 9.41 -12.03
C TYR A 131 -3.45 9.23 -11.03
N ALA A 132 -2.84 8.04 -11.01
CA ALA A 132 -1.81 7.59 -10.07
C ALA A 132 -2.25 7.57 -8.59
N THR A 133 -3.56 7.59 -8.32
CA THR A 133 -4.13 7.58 -6.96
C THR A 133 -4.81 6.24 -6.67
N TRP A 134 -4.52 5.66 -5.52
CA TRP A 134 -5.03 4.34 -5.12
C TRP A 134 -6.42 4.40 -4.47
N PRO A 135 -7.17 3.28 -4.36
CA PRO A 135 -8.60 3.29 -4.04
C PRO A 135 -8.95 3.91 -2.68
N TRP A 136 -8.08 3.75 -1.68
CA TRP A 136 -8.21 4.34 -0.34
C TRP A 136 -8.09 5.88 -0.31
N ALA A 137 -7.78 6.52 -1.44
CA ALA A 137 -7.64 7.97 -1.60
C ALA A 137 -8.50 8.54 -2.75
N GLN A 138 -9.35 7.72 -3.38
CA GLN A 138 -10.22 8.16 -4.48
C GLN A 138 -11.39 9.04 -3.98
N ASP A 139 -11.86 8.86 -2.75
CA ASP A 139 -12.94 9.68 -2.17
C ASP A 139 -12.45 11.11 -1.86
N GLU A 140 -11.21 11.27 -1.39
CA GLU A 140 -10.55 12.58 -1.22
C GLU A 140 -10.18 13.24 -2.56
N LEU A 141 -9.89 12.45 -3.59
CA LEU A 141 -9.63 12.93 -4.95
C LEU A 141 -10.93 13.44 -5.62
N GLY A 142 -12.02 12.69 -5.50
CA GLY A 142 -13.33 13.00 -6.08
C GLY A 142 -13.30 13.11 -7.62
N ASP A 143 -14.00 14.11 -8.18
CA ASP A 143 -14.08 14.37 -9.63
C ASP A 143 -12.75 14.91 -10.25
N ALA A 144 -11.61 14.82 -9.57
CA ALA A 144 -10.36 15.45 -10.00
C ALA A 144 -9.53 14.58 -10.96
N GLU A 145 -8.98 15.22 -11.99
CA GLU A 145 -8.13 14.58 -13.01
C GLU A 145 -6.71 15.19 -13.01
N PRO A 146 -5.84 14.89 -12.02
CA PRO A 146 -4.46 15.37 -12.03
C PRO A 146 -3.64 14.73 -13.16
N GLU A 147 -2.68 15.48 -13.69
CA GLU A 147 -1.76 15.01 -14.73
C GLU A 147 -0.78 13.99 -14.16
N VAL A 148 -0.73 12.78 -14.75
CA VAL A 148 0.19 11.72 -14.31
C VAL A 148 1.61 11.99 -14.82
N ILE A 149 2.55 12.14 -13.89
CA ILE A 149 3.98 12.33 -14.13
C ILE A 149 4.67 10.96 -14.07
N ALA A 150 5.59 10.70 -14.99
CA ALA A 150 6.23 9.39 -15.13
C ALA A 150 7.06 8.97 -13.89
N SER A 151 6.92 7.70 -13.50
CA SER A 151 7.55 7.10 -12.31
C SER A 151 9.09 7.18 -12.29
N THR A 152 9.76 6.84 -13.40
CA THR A 152 11.21 6.60 -13.42
C THR A 152 12.09 7.84 -13.65
N GLU A 153 11.68 8.76 -14.53
CA GLU A 153 12.42 9.99 -14.85
C GLU A 153 11.43 11.16 -14.84
N LEU A 154 11.67 12.17 -14.00
CA LEU A 154 10.77 13.32 -13.85
C LEU A 154 10.72 14.16 -15.13
N ASN A 155 9.54 14.26 -15.71
CA ASN A 155 9.31 15.07 -16.91
C ASN A 155 9.19 16.56 -16.54
N PHE A 156 10.33 17.24 -16.39
CA PHE A 156 10.37 18.65 -16.00
C PHE A 156 9.62 19.60 -16.97
N GLU A 157 9.49 19.25 -18.26
CA GLU A 157 8.68 20.04 -19.20
C GLU A 157 7.17 19.90 -18.93
N GLN A 158 6.70 18.71 -18.55
CA GLN A 158 5.32 18.46 -18.12
C GLN A 158 5.04 19.17 -16.78
N ILE A 159 5.92 19.03 -15.79
CA ILE A 159 5.82 19.70 -14.48
C ILE A 159 5.76 21.23 -14.67
N ALA A 160 6.62 21.81 -15.52
CA ALA A 160 6.59 23.24 -15.83
C ALA A 160 5.31 23.67 -16.58
N ALA A 161 4.75 22.80 -17.43
CA ALA A 161 3.50 23.08 -18.13
C ALA A 161 2.25 23.09 -17.22
N LEU A 162 2.35 22.50 -16.02
CA LEU A 162 1.32 22.58 -14.99
C LEU A 162 1.28 23.93 -14.26
N ASP A 163 2.24 24.84 -14.48
CA ASP A 163 2.33 26.15 -13.82
C ASP A 163 2.15 26.06 -12.28
N PRO A 164 2.95 25.24 -11.57
CA PRO A 164 2.79 25.02 -10.13
C PRO A 164 3.27 26.21 -9.29
N ASP A 165 2.67 26.39 -8.11
CA ASP A 165 3.14 27.33 -7.08
C ASP A 165 3.78 26.63 -5.87
N LEU A 166 3.67 25.30 -5.78
CA LEU A 166 4.41 24.44 -4.87
C LEU A 166 4.69 23.07 -5.51
N ILE A 167 5.89 22.55 -5.31
CA ILE A 167 6.28 21.16 -5.62
C ILE A 167 6.67 20.46 -4.32
N LEU A 168 6.07 19.30 -4.05
CA LEU A 168 6.37 18.45 -2.90
C LEU A 168 7.02 17.14 -3.35
N GLY A 169 8.17 16.80 -2.75
CA GLY A 169 8.94 15.60 -3.09
C GLY A 169 9.74 15.07 -1.89
N ILE A 170 9.05 14.87 -0.78
CA ILE A 170 9.63 14.42 0.51
C ILE A 170 10.01 12.93 0.40
N GLY A 171 9.12 12.10 -0.15
CA GLY A 171 9.33 10.69 -0.48
C GLY A 171 9.88 10.45 -1.89
N SER A 172 10.50 11.46 -2.52
CA SER A 172 10.85 11.42 -3.95
C SER A 172 12.18 10.75 -4.30
N GLY A 173 13.13 10.74 -3.36
CA GLY A 173 14.53 10.35 -3.60
C GLY A 173 15.25 11.18 -4.67
N MET A 174 14.78 12.40 -4.95
CA MET A 174 15.33 13.28 -5.98
C MET A 174 16.84 13.56 -5.78
N SER A 175 17.60 13.79 -6.85
CA SER A 175 19.02 14.20 -6.77
C SER A 175 19.19 15.71 -6.63
N ASP A 176 20.42 16.17 -6.35
CA ASP A 176 20.79 17.61 -6.43
C ASP A 176 20.40 18.26 -7.77
N THR A 177 20.44 17.49 -8.86
CA THR A 177 20.16 18.00 -10.22
C THR A 177 18.65 18.12 -10.46
N ASP A 178 17.88 17.18 -9.92
CA ASP A 178 16.42 17.18 -10.02
C ASP A 178 15.85 18.30 -9.15
N TYR A 179 16.29 18.39 -7.88
CA TYR A 179 15.95 19.50 -6.99
C TYR A 179 16.28 20.86 -7.62
N ALA A 180 17.49 21.05 -8.15
CA ALA A 180 17.88 22.31 -8.78
C ALA A 180 17.09 22.64 -10.06
N THR A 181 16.46 21.65 -10.69
CA THR A 181 15.58 21.83 -11.85
C THR A 181 14.15 22.15 -11.42
N LEU A 182 13.61 21.45 -10.43
CA LEU A 182 12.29 21.70 -9.84
C LEU A 182 12.22 23.08 -9.16
N ALA A 183 13.25 23.44 -8.39
CA ALA A 183 13.38 24.75 -7.74
C ALA A 183 13.57 25.92 -8.72
N ALA A 184 13.83 25.65 -10.01
CA ALA A 184 13.82 26.63 -11.08
C ALA A 184 12.45 26.79 -11.75
N ILE A 185 11.49 25.89 -11.46
CA ILE A 185 10.08 25.96 -11.86
C ILE A 185 9.28 26.66 -10.77
N ALA A 186 9.32 26.14 -9.54
CA ALA A 186 8.50 26.59 -8.40
C ALA A 186 9.17 26.30 -7.04
N PRO A 187 8.72 26.92 -5.92
CA PRO A 187 9.11 26.50 -4.57
C PRO A 187 9.01 24.97 -4.42
N THR A 188 10.12 24.33 -4.05
CA THR A 188 10.23 22.86 -4.01
C THR A 188 10.66 22.41 -2.62
N VAL A 189 9.85 21.56 -1.98
CA VAL A 189 10.15 20.98 -0.66
C VAL A 189 10.59 19.53 -0.83
N ALA A 190 11.69 19.19 -0.17
CA ALA A 190 12.34 17.88 -0.20
C ALA A 190 12.40 17.28 1.23
N GLN A 191 12.94 16.06 1.36
CA GLN A 191 13.16 15.37 2.63
C GLN A 191 14.01 16.18 3.62
N PRO A 192 13.80 16.06 4.95
CA PRO A 192 14.75 16.52 5.96
C PRO A 192 16.15 15.96 5.73
N GLY A 193 17.18 16.76 5.99
CA GLY A 193 18.58 16.39 5.71
C GLY A 193 19.18 15.33 6.64
N GLU A 194 18.43 14.84 7.62
CA GLU A 194 18.84 13.78 8.55
C GLU A 194 18.33 12.38 8.16
N TYR A 195 17.31 12.30 7.31
CA TYR A 195 16.79 11.02 6.80
C TYR A 195 17.50 10.57 5.52
N PRO A 196 17.65 9.26 5.29
CA PRO A 196 18.11 8.74 4.01
C PRO A 196 17.03 8.93 2.93
N ASP A 197 17.42 8.75 1.68
CA ASP A 197 16.50 8.87 0.55
C ASP A 197 15.39 7.81 0.65
N TYR A 198 14.14 8.24 0.44
CA TYR A 198 12.89 7.50 0.70
C TYR A 198 12.58 7.19 2.18
N GLY A 199 13.50 7.42 3.12
CA GLY A 199 13.34 7.03 4.53
C GLY A 199 12.84 8.13 5.49
N THR A 200 11.99 9.06 5.02
CA THR A 200 11.33 10.03 5.92
C THR A 200 10.06 9.41 6.52
N PRO A 201 9.89 9.37 7.86
CA PRO A 201 8.69 8.80 8.49
C PRO A 201 7.40 9.49 8.02
N TRP A 202 6.32 8.72 7.82
CA TRP A 202 5.05 9.24 7.29
C TRP A 202 4.49 10.42 8.11
N ARG A 203 4.70 10.40 9.44
CA ARG A 203 4.33 11.47 10.38
C ARG A 203 5.03 12.80 10.01
N ASP A 204 6.33 12.75 9.73
CA ASP A 204 7.11 13.92 9.30
C ASP A 204 6.75 14.35 7.88
N GLN A 205 6.48 13.39 6.96
CA GLN A 205 6.00 13.72 5.61
C GLN A 205 4.67 14.48 5.65
N LEU A 206 3.71 14.04 6.48
CA LEU A 206 2.43 14.74 6.65
C LEU A 206 2.62 16.09 7.38
N LEU A 207 3.44 16.16 8.42
CA LEU A 207 3.68 17.41 9.16
C LEU A 207 4.36 18.48 8.30
N ILE A 208 5.32 18.09 7.46
CA ILE A 208 5.99 19.00 6.50
C ILE A 208 5.03 19.42 5.40
N THR A 209 4.19 18.50 4.89
CA THR A 209 3.13 18.82 3.93
C THR A 209 2.10 19.77 4.54
N GLY A 210 1.69 19.55 5.78
CA GLY A 210 0.84 20.44 6.58
C GLY A 210 1.43 21.84 6.74
N GLN A 211 2.72 21.95 7.07
CA GLN A 211 3.41 23.25 7.11
C GLN A 211 3.42 23.92 5.73
N ALA A 212 3.69 23.19 4.65
CA ALA A 212 3.77 23.73 3.29
C ALA A 212 2.41 24.23 2.76
N LEU A 213 1.31 23.56 3.15
CA LEU A 213 -0.06 23.88 2.74
C LEU A 213 -0.78 24.84 3.71
N GLY A 214 -0.19 25.17 4.85
CA GLY A 214 -0.87 25.97 5.89
C GLY A 214 -2.02 25.19 6.53
N ARG A 215 -1.77 23.91 6.85
CA ARG A 215 -2.67 22.89 7.40
C ARG A 215 -2.02 22.11 8.55
N THR A 216 -1.15 22.76 9.33
CA THR A 216 -0.37 22.09 10.39
C THR A 216 -1.25 21.49 11.49
N ALA A 217 -2.35 22.15 11.86
CA ALA A 217 -3.25 21.66 12.90
C ALA A 217 -4.06 20.44 12.43
N GLU A 218 -4.43 20.41 11.15
CA GLU A 218 -5.07 19.29 10.48
C GLU A 218 -4.11 18.09 10.37
N ALA A 219 -2.84 18.33 10.02
CA ALA A 219 -1.79 17.31 10.02
C ALA A 219 -1.54 16.73 11.43
N GLU A 220 -1.44 17.58 12.45
CA GLU A 220 -1.30 17.15 13.86
C GLU A 220 -2.50 16.33 14.34
N ALA A 221 -3.72 16.66 13.89
CA ALA A 221 -4.93 15.90 14.22
C ALA A 221 -4.95 14.52 13.55
N ILE A 222 -4.68 14.43 12.24
CA ILE A 222 -4.64 13.16 11.49
C ILE A 222 -3.56 12.23 12.06
N ILE A 223 -2.39 12.77 12.44
CA ILE A 223 -1.37 12.00 13.17
C ILE A 223 -1.95 11.45 14.48
N ALA A 224 -2.58 12.30 15.30
CA ALA A 224 -3.13 11.87 16.59
C ALA A 224 -4.25 10.81 16.48
N ASP A 225 -5.08 10.86 15.45
CA ASP A 225 -6.16 9.89 15.22
C ASP A 225 -5.60 8.52 14.74
N ILE A 226 -4.55 8.52 13.92
CA ILE A 226 -3.81 7.29 13.55
C ILE A 226 -3.06 6.70 14.75
N GLU A 227 -2.41 7.54 15.58
CA GLU A 227 -1.75 7.10 16.83
C GLU A 227 -2.76 6.46 17.80
N ALA A 228 -3.97 7.01 17.89
CA ALA A 228 -5.06 6.42 18.67
C ALA A 228 -5.52 5.09 18.09
N SER A 229 -5.54 4.94 16.75
CA SER A 229 -5.87 3.69 16.06
C SER A 229 -4.83 2.60 16.32
N TYR A 230 -3.52 2.91 16.22
CA TYR A 230 -2.46 1.99 16.62
C TYR A 230 -2.56 1.58 18.10
N GLN A 231 -2.93 2.52 18.99
CA GLN A 231 -3.16 2.18 20.40
C GLN A 231 -4.39 1.29 20.60
N GLN A 232 -5.47 1.50 19.83
CA GLN A 232 -6.65 0.64 19.89
C GLN A 232 -6.31 -0.79 19.47
N VAL A 233 -5.54 -0.99 18.39
CA VAL A 233 -5.05 -2.32 17.99
C VAL A 233 -4.28 -2.99 19.13
N ARG A 234 -3.36 -2.29 19.80
CA ARG A 234 -2.60 -2.85 20.95
C ARG A 234 -3.46 -3.15 22.19
N ASP A 235 -4.51 -2.36 22.45
CA ASP A 235 -5.44 -2.58 23.57
C ASP A 235 -6.46 -3.71 23.29
N GLU A 236 -6.81 -3.94 22.02
CA GLU A 236 -7.75 -4.98 21.59
C GLU A 236 -7.07 -6.32 21.29
N HIS A 237 -5.81 -6.32 20.83
CA HIS A 237 -4.99 -7.50 20.50
C HIS A 237 -3.71 -7.65 21.34
N PRO A 238 -3.81 -7.83 22.67
CA PRO A 238 -2.65 -8.05 23.55
C PRO A 238 -1.87 -9.36 23.27
N GLU A 239 -2.39 -10.23 22.40
CA GLU A 239 -1.70 -11.41 21.86
C GLU A 239 -0.56 -11.11 20.87
N PHE A 240 -0.48 -9.88 20.33
CA PHE A 240 0.60 -9.44 19.44
C PHE A 240 1.88 -9.04 20.19
N GLU A 241 1.76 -8.51 21.42
CA GLU A 241 2.85 -7.94 22.22
C GLU A 241 4.04 -8.92 22.34
N GLY A 242 5.18 -8.55 21.74
CA GLY A 242 6.43 -9.33 21.81
C GLY A 242 6.44 -10.61 20.96
N ARG A 243 5.52 -10.75 19.99
CA ARG A 243 5.57 -11.80 18.96
C ARG A 243 6.47 -11.40 17.82
N THR A 244 7.22 -12.34 17.26
CA THR A 244 8.09 -12.05 16.10
C THR A 244 7.30 -11.95 14.81
N ALA A 245 7.55 -10.93 14.00
CA ALA A 245 6.90 -10.77 12.70
C ALA A 245 7.89 -10.58 11.55
N ALA A 246 7.49 -11.00 10.35
CA ALA A 246 8.20 -10.73 9.10
C ALA A 246 7.26 -10.15 8.05
N VAL A 247 7.59 -9.00 7.48
CA VAL A 247 7.02 -8.56 6.20
C VAL A 247 7.92 -9.10 5.10
N ALA A 248 7.41 -10.03 4.30
CA ALA A 248 8.19 -10.82 3.36
C ALA A 248 7.72 -10.65 1.92
N PHE A 249 8.61 -10.88 0.96
CA PHE A 249 8.37 -10.70 -0.47
C PHE A 249 9.19 -11.69 -1.30
N THR A 250 8.93 -11.70 -2.61
CA THR A 250 9.74 -12.42 -3.61
C THR A 250 10.27 -11.48 -4.68
N PHE A 251 11.57 -11.53 -4.96
CA PHE A 251 12.21 -10.73 -6.00
C PHE A 251 13.27 -11.56 -6.75
N GLU A 252 13.22 -11.56 -8.10
CA GLU A 252 14.09 -12.38 -8.97
C GLU A 252 14.24 -13.86 -8.51
N ASP A 253 13.10 -14.51 -8.24
CA ASP A 253 12.96 -15.89 -7.73
C ASP A 253 13.54 -16.15 -6.31
N LEU A 254 13.97 -15.10 -5.60
CA LEU A 254 14.50 -15.19 -4.22
C LEU A 254 13.47 -14.69 -3.18
N PRO A 255 13.29 -15.41 -2.05
CA PRO A 255 12.57 -14.89 -0.90
C PRO A 255 13.39 -13.79 -0.19
N GLY A 256 12.70 -12.84 0.42
CA GLY A 256 13.30 -11.80 1.24
C GLY A 256 12.33 -11.22 2.25
N ALA A 257 12.84 -10.36 3.14
CA ALA A 257 12.03 -9.59 4.07
C ALA A 257 12.59 -8.20 4.32
N TYR A 258 11.74 -7.33 4.83
CA TYR A 258 12.05 -5.95 5.19
C TYR A 258 12.62 -5.86 6.61
N SER A 259 13.65 -5.05 6.82
CA SER A 259 14.30 -4.84 8.12
C SER A 259 13.46 -3.92 9.03
N SER A 260 13.85 -3.71 10.29
CA SER A 260 13.12 -2.80 11.20
C SER A 260 13.15 -1.33 10.76
N ASN A 261 13.97 -1.01 9.76
CA ASN A 261 14.08 0.31 9.14
C ASN A 261 13.06 0.56 8.02
N ASP A 262 12.30 -0.44 7.56
CA ASP A 262 11.23 -0.27 6.56
C ASP A 262 9.88 0.11 7.19
N ILE A 263 9.12 0.94 6.48
CA ILE A 263 7.80 1.44 6.88
C ILE A 263 6.75 0.34 7.14
N ARG A 264 6.80 -0.79 6.42
CA ARG A 264 5.86 -1.92 6.60
C ARG A 264 6.16 -2.66 7.90
N SER A 265 7.45 -2.97 8.12
CA SER A 265 7.95 -3.59 9.34
C SER A 265 7.69 -2.71 10.57
N GLN A 266 7.88 -1.39 10.44
CA GLN A 266 7.54 -0.42 11.49
C GLN A 266 6.05 -0.41 11.81
N MET A 267 5.16 -0.54 10.82
CA MET A 267 3.72 -0.61 11.08
C MET A 267 3.31 -1.86 11.88
N LEU A 268 3.96 -3.01 11.67
CA LEU A 268 3.76 -4.18 12.55
C LEU A 268 4.31 -3.94 13.97
N MET A 269 5.38 -3.16 14.11
CA MET A 269 5.89 -2.74 15.43
C MET A 269 4.93 -1.78 16.14
N GLU A 270 4.19 -0.93 15.42
CA GLU A 270 3.10 -0.12 15.97
C GLU A 270 1.96 -1.01 16.50
N PHE A 271 1.69 -2.17 15.89
CA PHE A 271 0.73 -3.15 16.40
C PHE A 271 1.27 -3.98 17.59
N GLY A 272 2.55 -3.86 17.96
CA GLY A 272 3.17 -4.54 19.12
C GLY A 272 4.06 -5.74 18.80
N PHE A 273 4.28 -6.06 17.52
CA PHE A 273 5.19 -7.14 17.10
C PHE A 273 6.68 -6.70 17.21
N GLU A 274 7.57 -7.67 17.42
CA GLU A 274 9.02 -7.49 17.31
C GLU A 274 9.52 -7.95 15.93
N ILE A 275 10.30 -7.12 15.23
CA ILE A 275 11.01 -7.53 14.02
C ILE A 275 12.36 -8.14 14.43
N PRO A 276 12.72 -9.36 13.98
CA PRO A 276 13.97 -10.01 14.39
C PRO A 276 15.21 -9.18 14.05
N THR A 277 16.09 -8.94 15.03
CA THR A 277 17.31 -8.12 14.82
C THR A 277 18.28 -8.70 13.79
N GLU A 278 18.18 -10.00 13.48
CA GLU A 278 18.92 -10.64 12.39
C GLU A 278 18.55 -10.07 11.02
N PHE A 279 17.34 -9.51 10.85
CA PHE A 279 16.93 -8.85 9.61
C PHE A 279 17.70 -7.55 9.37
N ASP A 280 18.03 -6.81 10.44
CA ASP A 280 18.89 -5.63 10.37
C ASP A 280 20.35 -6.02 10.09
N GLU A 281 20.84 -7.12 10.68
CA GLU A 281 22.18 -7.66 10.40
C GLU A 281 22.33 -8.15 8.95
N LEU A 282 21.26 -8.69 8.35
CA LEU A 282 21.22 -9.16 6.97
C LEU A 282 21.01 -8.05 5.93
N ALA A 283 20.23 -7.01 6.26
CA ALA A 283 20.00 -5.86 5.38
C ALA A 283 21.15 -4.84 5.42
N GLY A 284 21.80 -4.66 6.57
CA GLY A 284 22.94 -3.76 6.75
C GLY A 284 22.56 -2.28 6.54
N ASP A 285 23.10 -1.65 5.49
CA ASP A 285 22.76 -0.27 5.12
C ASP A 285 21.43 -0.17 4.31
N ALA A 286 20.72 -1.28 4.08
CA ALA A 286 19.47 -1.34 3.33
C ALA A 286 18.23 -1.56 4.23
N PHE A 287 17.05 -1.30 3.66
CA PHE A 287 15.74 -1.54 4.30
C PHE A 287 15.18 -2.95 4.05
N TYR A 288 15.90 -3.81 3.31
CA TYR A 288 15.51 -5.18 3.02
C TYR A 288 16.71 -6.10 2.80
N PHE A 289 16.47 -7.41 2.86
CA PHE A 289 17.42 -8.45 2.45
C PHE A 289 16.70 -9.54 1.65
N SER A 290 17.46 -10.32 0.88
CA SER A 290 17.00 -11.53 0.19
C SER A 290 17.94 -12.69 0.51
N VAL A 291 17.39 -13.90 0.66
CA VAL A 291 18.15 -15.11 1.00
C VAL A 291 18.02 -16.16 -0.09
N SER A 292 18.88 -17.19 -0.06
CA SER A 292 18.69 -18.32 -0.96
C SER A 292 17.45 -19.14 -0.58
N GLN A 293 16.88 -19.85 -1.55
CA GLN A 293 15.80 -20.82 -1.32
C GLN A 293 16.20 -21.97 -0.35
N GLU A 294 17.49 -22.14 -0.03
CA GLU A 294 17.98 -23.08 1.00
C GLU A 294 18.04 -22.46 2.42
N GLU A 295 17.89 -21.14 2.54
CA GLU A 295 18.06 -20.34 3.77
C GLU A 295 16.75 -19.65 4.23
N VAL A 296 15.63 -19.87 3.53
CA VAL A 296 14.31 -19.24 3.79
C VAL A 296 13.79 -19.41 5.23
N GLY A 297 14.28 -20.40 5.97
CA GLY A 297 13.97 -20.61 7.39
C GLY A 297 14.36 -19.47 8.34
N VAL A 298 15.07 -18.43 7.88
CA VAL A 298 15.25 -17.17 8.63
C VAL A 298 13.95 -16.35 8.72
N LEU A 299 12.99 -16.57 7.82
CA LEU A 299 11.69 -15.89 7.80
C LEU A 299 10.64 -16.56 8.72
N ASP A 300 11.01 -17.64 9.40
CA ASP A 300 10.13 -18.51 10.19
C ASP A 300 9.83 -17.89 11.57
N THR A 301 8.83 -16.99 11.59
CA THR A 301 8.45 -16.08 12.69
C THR A 301 7.08 -16.45 13.29
N ASP A 302 6.62 -15.77 14.35
CA ASP A 302 5.29 -16.00 14.94
C ASP A 302 4.14 -15.62 13.98
N VAL A 303 4.36 -14.66 13.08
CA VAL A 303 3.48 -14.31 11.94
C VAL A 303 4.31 -13.80 10.76
N ILE A 304 3.97 -14.21 9.53
CA ILE A 304 4.54 -13.67 8.29
C ILE A 304 3.45 -13.00 7.43
N VAL A 305 3.74 -11.82 6.88
CA VAL A 305 2.89 -11.13 5.92
C VAL A 305 3.59 -11.15 4.56
N TRP A 306 3.07 -11.94 3.62
CA TRP A 306 3.55 -12.00 2.24
C TRP A 306 2.99 -10.83 1.43
N VAL A 307 3.86 -9.94 0.98
CA VAL A 307 3.53 -8.79 0.10
C VAL A 307 3.54 -9.26 -1.36
N VAL A 308 2.36 -9.29 -1.98
CA VAL A 308 2.15 -9.84 -3.33
C VAL A 308 1.47 -8.83 -4.25
N SER A 309 2.17 -8.42 -5.31
CA SER A 309 1.68 -7.38 -6.24
C SER A 309 0.99 -7.92 -7.50
N ASN A 310 0.91 -9.24 -7.71
CA ASN A 310 0.24 -9.94 -8.84
C ASN A 310 0.43 -11.47 -8.74
N GLU A 311 -0.23 -12.23 -9.62
CA GLU A 311 -0.17 -13.71 -9.70
C GLU A 311 1.24 -14.31 -9.79
N ALA A 312 2.23 -13.62 -10.38
CA ALA A 312 3.60 -14.13 -10.39
C ALA A 312 4.26 -14.07 -9.00
N GLY A 313 3.82 -13.15 -8.12
CA GLY A 313 4.24 -13.12 -6.72
C GLY A 313 3.58 -14.24 -5.90
N TYR A 314 2.29 -14.50 -6.09
CA TYR A 314 1.63 -15.64 -5.44
C TYR A 314 2.30 -16.96 -5.85
N GLU A 315 2.52 -17.21 -7.14
CA GLU A 315 3.22 -18.41 -7.64
C GLU A 315 4.67 -18.50 -7.12
N ALA A 316 5.37 -17.38 -6.96
CA ALA A 316 6.71 -17.37 -6.37
C ALA A 316 6.73 -17.78 -4.88
N VAL A 317 5.66 -17.49 -4.12
CA VAL A 317 5.48 -17.97 -2.74
C VAL A 317 4.98 -19.42 -2.70
N ARG A 318 4.01 -19.81 -3.55
CA ARG A 318 3.53 -21.20 -3.67
C ARG A 318 4.68 -22.17 -4.01
N SER A 319 5.53 -21.80 -4.97
CA SER A 319 6.63 -22.64 -5.47
C SER A 319 7.88 -22.70 -4.57
N MET A 320 7.90 -22.01 -3.41
CA MET A 320 9.01 -22.08 -2.44
C MET A 320 9.20 -23.51 -1.91
N THR A 321 10.23 -24.19 -2.40
CA THR A 321 10.45 -25.63 -2.16
C THR A 321 10.64 -26.00 -0.67
N LEU A 322 11.02 -25.04 0.18
CA LEU A 322 11.15 -25.24 1.63
C LEU A 322 10.02 -24.63 2.48
N ARG A 323 9.08 -23.85 1.90
CA ARG A 323 7.93 -23.29 2.65
C ARG A 323 7.15 -24.38 3.42
N PRO A 324 6.83 -25.55 2.83
CA PRO A 324 6.19 -26.67 3.55
C PRO A 324 7.03 -27.34 4.66
N THR A 325 8.20 -26.79 5.01
CA THR A 325 9.07 -27.26 6.10
C THR A 325 9.24 -26.24 7.23
N MET A 326 8.66 -25.04 7.08
CA MET A 326 8.69 -23.96 8.06
C MET A 326 7.53 -24.07 9.05
N ASN A 327 7.71 -23.55 10.26
CA ASN A 327 6.64 -23.53 11.28
C ASN A 327 5.50 -22.60 10.87
N ILE A 328 5.77 -21.48 10.18
CA ILE A 328 4.72 -20.59 9.63
C ILE A 328 3.65 -21.34 8.82
N TYR A 329 4.07 -22.24 7.94
CA TYR A 329 3.19 -23.08 7.12
C TYR A 329 2.53 -24.21 7.93
N ALA A 330 3.26 -24.81 8.88
CA ALA A 330 2.78 -25.92 9.67
C ALA A 330 1.80 -25.53 10.80
N GLU A 331 1.81 -24.27 11.22
CA GLU A 331 1.00 -23.70 12.30
C GLU A 331 -0.04 -22.67 11.83
N GLY A 332 -0.16 -22.38 10.52
CA GLY A 332 -1.19 -21.49 9.98
C GLY A 332 -0.89 -19.99 10.14
N ARG A 333 0.39 -19.60 10.22
CA ARG A 333 0.85 -18.24 10.57
C ARG A 333 1.08 -17.32 9.38
N GLU A 334 0.63 -17.71 8.19
CA GLU A 334 0.86 -16.99 6.94
C GLU A 334 -0.32 -16.08 6.62
N VAL A 335 -0.09 -14.77 6.57
CA VAL A 335 -1.02 -13.76 6.05
C VAL A 335 -0.54 -13.33 4.68
N VAL A 336 -1.45 -12.96 3.78
CA VAL A 336 -1.11 -12.49 2.42
C VAL A 336 -1.73 -11.13 2.17
N ALA A 337 -0.88 -10.13 1.98
CA ALA A 337 -1.31 -8.85 1.44
C ALA A 337 -1.49 -9.02 -0.07
N ASP A 338 -2.74 -8.93 -0.53
CA ASP A 338 -3.10 -8.94 -1.96
C ASP A 338 -2.54 -7.69 -2.69
N PRO A 339 -2.76 -7.50 -4.01
CA PRO A 339 -2.25 -6.33 -4.71
C PRO A 339 -2.70 -4.99 -4.13
N LEU A 340 -3.91 -4.90 -3.56
CA LEU A 340 -4.47 -3.69 -2.97
C LEU A 340 -3.89 -3.41 -1.58
N LEU A 341 -3.91 -4.40 -0.69
CA LEU A 341 -3.33 -4.31 0.65
C LEU A 341 -1.80 -4.17 0.60
N SER A 342 -1.14 -4.83 -0.35
CA SER A 342 0.29 -4.60 -0.66
C SER A 342 0.55 -3.18 -1.15
N GLY A 343 -0.37 -2.60 -1.91
CA GLY A 343 -0.41 -1.18 -2.23
C GLY A 343 -0.43 -0.33 -0.98
N ALA A 344 -1.45 -0.50 -0.15
CA ALA A 344 -1.70 0.33 1.02
C ALA A 344 -0.56 0.27 2.04
N PHE A 345 -0.10 -0.96 2.33
CA PHE A 345 1.01 -1.24 3.23
C PHE A 345 2.33 -0.68 2.70
N SER A 346 2.53 -0.65 1.38
CA SER A 346 3.71 -0.04 0.75
C SER A 346 3.69 1.48 0.73
N HIS A 347 2.52 2.12 0.72
CA HIS A 347 2.43 3.59 0.82
C HIS A 347 2.61 4.06 2.26
N ALA A 348 2.11 3.29 3.25
CA ALA A 348 2.11 3.62 4.68
C ALA A 348 1.73 5.10 4.94
N SER A 349 0.70 5.57 4.24
CA SER A 349 0.30 6.96 4.15
C SER A 349 -0.86 7.28 5.12
N PRO A 350 -1.18 8.56 5.33
CA PRO A 350 -2.30 8.94 6.19
C PRO A 350 -3.68 8.41 5.75
N LEU A 351 -3.85 8.09 4.46
CA LEU A 351 -5.08 7.50 3.91
C LEU A 351 -4.97 5.97 3.80
N SER A 352 -3.78 5.42 3.58
CA SER A 352 -3.59 3.98 3.46
C SER A 352 -3.47 3.25 4.80
N ILE A 353 -2.97 3.90 5.86
CA ILE A 353 -2.83 3.29 7.19
C ILE A 353 -4.18 2.80 7.77
N PRO A 354 -5.28 3.59 7.77
CA PRO A 354 -6.57 3.09 8.23
C PRO A 354 -7.04 1.85 7.47
N PHE A 355 -6.90 1.83 6.14
CA PHE A 355 -7.22 0.67 5.30
C PHE A 355 -6.37 -0.56 5.66
N VAL A 356 -5.07 -0.38 5.93
CA VAL A 356 -4.22 -1.50 6.41
C VAL A 356 -4.67 -1.99 7.78
N ILE A 357 -5.10 -1.10 8.69
CA ILE A 357 -5.60 -1.50 10.00
C ILE A 357 -6.87 -2.36 9.86
N ASP A 358 -7.84 -1.90 9.07
CA ASP A 358 -9.13 -2.57 8.91
C ASP A 358 -8.99 -3.96 8.24
N GLU A 359 -8.13 -4.08 7.22
CA GLU A 359 -7.95 -5.34 6.45
C GLU A 359 -6.91 -6.30 7.06
N LEU A 360 -5.78 -5.80 7.58
CA LEU A 360 -4.65 -6.65 7.99
C LEU A 360 -4.77 -7.15 9.44
N VAL A 361 -5.32 -6.35 10.37
CA VAL A 361 -5.39 -6.71 11.79
C VAL A 361 -6.25 -7.97 12.05
N PRO A 362 -7.41 -8.17 11.39
CA PRO A 362 -8.17 -9.41 11.52
C PRO A 362 -7.38 -10.66 11.10
N GLU A 363 -6.65 -10.58 9.99
CA GLU A 363 -5.80 -11.68 9.51
C GLU A 363 -4.64 -11.98 10.46
N LEU A 364 -3.98 -10.94 11.00
CA LEU A 364 -2.92 -11.08 12.01
C LEU A 364 -3.45 -11.72 13.30
N ALA A 365 -4.65 -11.35 13.74
CA ALA A 365 -5.30 -11.89 14.94
C ALA A 365 -5.65 -13.38 14.81
N LEU A 366 -5.93 -13.85 13.58
CA LEU A 366 -6.10 -15.26 13.27
C LEU A 366 -4.73 -15.98 13.21
N ALA A 367 -3.76 -15.44 12.47
CA ALA A 367 -2.46 -16.07 12.21
C ALA A 367 -1.55 -16.20 13.46
N VAL A 368 -1.68 -15.30 14.44
CA VAL A 368 -0.78 -15.25 15.60
C VAL A 368 -0.99 -16.43 16.58
N ASP A 369 -2.16 -17.08 16.57
CA ASP A 369 -2.49 -18.14 17.54
C ASP A 369 -1.61 -19.40 17.32
N GLY A 370 -1.33 -19.76 16.07
CA GLY A 370 -0.59 -20.96 15.69
C GLY A 370 -1.40 -22.26 15.73
N ASP A 371 -2.72 -22.20 15.69
CA ASP A 371 -3.58 -23.35 15.54
C ASP A 371 -3.93 -23.52 14.05
N PRO A 372 -3.40 -24.53 13.33
CA PRO A 372 -3.73 -24.77 11.92
C PRO A 372 -5.15 -25.34 11.71
N SER A 373 -6.06 -25.14 12.67
CA SER A 373 -7.51 -25.23 12.49
C SER A 373 -8.25 -23.89 12.60
N THR A 374 -7.54 -22.82 12.99
CA THR A 374 -7.91 -21.43 12.70
C THR A 374 -7.58 -21.17 11.22
N VAL A 375 -8.57 -20.74 10.43
CA VAL A 375 -8.37 -20.38 9.02
C VAL A 375 -8.01 -18.90 8.95
N VAL A 376 -6.93 -18.59 8.23
CA VAL A 376 -6.54 -17.22 7.85
C VAL A 376 -6.97 -17.02 6.39
N PRO A 377 -8.07 -16.30 6.09
CA PRO A 377 -8.65 -16.18 4.75
C PRO A 377 -7.66 -15.88 3.63
N SER A 378 -6.73 -14.95 3.84
CA SER A 378 -5.71 -14.57 2.85
C SER A 378 -4.71 -15.70 2.53
N SER A 379 -4.51 -16.64 3.46
CA SER A 379 -3.55 -17.75 3.30
C SER A 379 -3.97 -18.79 2.26
N GLU A 380 -5.28 -18.92 2.00
CA GLU A 380 -5.84 -19.85 1.01
C GLU A 380 -5.37 -19.52 -0.42
N LEU A 381 -5.01 -18.25 -0.68
CA LEU A 381 -4.41 -17.79 -1.94
C LEU A 381 -3.03 -18.44 -2.24
N LEU A 382 -2.43 -19.11 -1.25
CA LEU A 382 -1.14 -19.81 -1.34
C LEU A 382 -1.27 -21.35 -1.33
N VAL A 383 -2.45 -21.90 -1.58
CA VAL A 383 -2.67 -23.35 -1.73
C VAL A 383 -2.22 -23.84 -3.12
N ASP A 384 -1.60 -25.03 -3.17
CA ASP A 384 -1.20 -25.69 -4.42
C ASP A 384 -2.43 -25.97 -5.30
N GLY A 385 -2.61 -25.19 -6.37
CA GLY A 385 -3.78 -25.26 -7.25
C GLY A 385 -4.65 -24.00 -7.23
N ALA A 386 -4.38 -23.03 -6.34
CA ALA A 386 -5.03 -21.72 -6.30
C ALA A 386 -4.60 -20.79 -7.46
N THR A 387 -4.63 -21.28 -8.71
CA THR A 387 -4.70 -20.40 -9.89
C THR A 387 -6.02 -19.63 -9.86
N SER A 388 -6.13 -18.51 -10.59
CA SER A 388 -7.36 -17.68 -10.62
C SER A 388 -8.65 -18.42 -11.01
N GLY A 389 -8.55 -19.59 -11.64
CA GLY A 389 -9.66 -20.55 -11.70
C GLY A 389 -9.59 -21.55 -10.55
N ALA A 390 -10.45 -21.40 -9.55
CA ALA A 390 -10.60 -22.34 -8.43
C ALA A 390 -11.30 -23.65 -8.84
N GLU A 391 -10.97 -24.78 -8.19
CA GLU A 391 -11.74 -26.03 -8.31
C GLU A 391 -12.95 -26.02 -7.36
N PHE A 392 -14.05 -25.41 -7.79
CA PHE A 392 -15.32 -25.39 -7.07
C PHE A 392 -15.99 -26.77 -6.95
N ASP A 393 -16.81 -26.95 -5.91
CA ASP A 393 -17.74 -28.07 -5.78
C ASP A 393 -18.89 -28.00 -6.82
N ALA A 394 -19.75 -29.03 -6.90
CA ALA A 394 -20.76 -29.13 -7.95
C ALA A 394 -21.89 -28.07 -7.87
N ASP A 395 -22.18 -27.57 -6.67
CA ASP A 395 -23.21 -26.56 -6.41
C ASP A 395 -22.58 -25.15 -6.38
N GLU A 396 -21.33 -25.03 -5.91
CA GLU A 396 -20.48 -23.82 -6.01
C GLU A 396 -20.14 -23.46 -7.47
N GLN A 397 -19.73 -24.43 -8.30
CA GLN A 397 -19.44 -24.21 -9.72
C GLN A 397 -20.68 -23.72 -10.47
N ALA A 398 -21.88 -24.14 -10.05
CA ALA A 398 -23.12 -23.66 -10.66
C ALA A 398 -23.39 -22.17 -10.34
N ALA A 399 -22.91 -21.66 -9.20
CA ALA A 399 -22.94 -20.24 -8.88
C ALA A 399 -21.87 -19.47 -9.67
N ALA A 400 -20.64 -19.98 -9.70
CA ALA A 400 -19.53 -19.39 -10.46
C ALA A 400 -19.84 -19.29 -11.98
N ASP A 401 -20.34 -20.36 -12.59
CA ASP A 401 -20.76 -20.39 -13.99
C ASP A 401 -21.86 -19.35 -14.27
N ALA A 402 -22.85 -19.23 -13.38
CA ALA A 402 -23.93 -18.26 -13.49
C ALA A 402 -23.43 -16.81 -13.34
N TRP A 403 -22.53 -16.55 -12.40
CA TRP A 403 -21.91 -15.23 -12.17
C TRP A 403 -21.12 -14.77 -13.40
N ALA A 404 -20.22 -15.62 -13.90
CA ALA A 404 -19.45 -15.36 -15.11
C ALA A 404 -20.38 -15.13 -16.33
N VAL A 405 -21.43 -15.94 -16.50
CA VAL A 405 -22.44 -15.77 -17.55
C VAL A 405 -23.16 -14.42 -17.46
N VAL A 406 -23.55 -13.96 -16.26
CA VAL A 406 -24.24 -12.67 -16.09
C VAL A 406 -23.34 -11.48 -16.43
N PHE A 407 -22.05 -11.55 -16.09
CA PHE A 407 -21.15 -10.39 -16.21
C PHE A 407 -20.15 -10.41 -17.38
N ASP A 408 -19.98 -11.53 -18.11
CA ASP A 408 -19.22 -11.52 -19.38
C ASP A 408 -19.92 -10.69 -20.46
N SER A 409 -19.30 -9.59 -20.89
CA SER A 409 -19.78 -8.70 -21.95
C SER A 409 -20.00 -9.39 -23.32
N THR A 410 -19.42 -10.56 -23.55
CA THR A 410 -19.52 -11.29 -24.83
C THR A 410 -20.63 -12.35 -24.86
N THR A 411 -21.13 -12.77 -23.70
CA THR A 411 -22.23 -13.72 -23.52
C THR A 411 -23.58 -13.09 -23.90
N SER A 412 -24.49 -13.85 -24.53
CA SER A 412 -25.71 -13.29 -25.11
C SER A 412 -26.85 -13.09 -24.12
N PHE A 413 -27.84 -12.26 -24.48
CA PHE A 413 -29.05 -12.04 -23.68
C PHE A 413 -29.79 -13.34 -23.34
N ASP A 414 -29.92 -14.26 -24.31
CA ASP A 414 -30.61 -15.55 -24.11
C ASP A 414 -29.88 -16.46 -23.10
N GLU A 415 -28.58 -16.23 -22.87
CA GLU A 415 -27.74 -16.94 -21.89
C GLU A 415 -27.73 -16.24 -20.52
N LYS A 416 -27.81 -14.90 -20.48
CA LYS A 416 -27.91 -14.10 -19.24
C LYS A 416 -29.28 -14.17 -18.58
N ALA A 417 -30.36 -14.15 -19.36
CA ALA A 417 -31.73 -13.98 -18.86
C ALA A 417 -32.23 -15.03 -17.84
N PRO A 418 -31.76 -16.29 -17.83
CA PRO A 418 -32.09 -17.25 -16.76
C PRO A 418 -31.45 -16.93 -15.40
N HIS A 419 -30.38 -16.14 -15.38
CA HIS A 419 -29.51 -15.90 -14.22
C HIS A 419 -29.55 -14.45 -13.70
N LEU A 420 -30.47 -13.63 -14.22
CA LEU A 420 -30.54 -12.19 -13.91
C LEU A 420 -31.99 -11.75 -13.64
N GLU A 421 -32.23 -11.16 -12.47
CA GLU A 421 -33.53 -10.60 -12.11
C GLU A 421 -33.95 -9.46 -13.06
N ASP A 422 -35.23 -9.45 -13.46
CA ASP A 422 -35.80 -8.45 -14.38
C ASP A 422 -35.02 -8.25 -15.70
N ALA A 423 -34.33 -9.29 -16.21
CA ALA A 423 -33.51 -9.23 -17.42
C ALA A 423 -34.21 -8.59 -18.64
N ASP A 424 -35.51 -8.87 -18.88
CA ASP A 424 -36.32 -8.24 -19.94
C ASP A 424 -36.32 -6.70 -19.87
N ALA A 425 -36.22 -6.12 -18.68
CA ALA A 425 -36.13 -4.67 -18.45
C ALA A 425 -34.68 -4.12 -18.50
N LEU A 426 -33.68 -5.01 -18.59
CA LEU A 426 -32.25 -4.71 -18.62
C LEU A 426 -31.61 -4.94 -20.01
N SER A 427 -32.36 -5.44 -21.00
CA SER A 427 -31.81 -5.81 -22.32
C SER A 427 -31.03 -4.67 -23.00
N ALA A 428 -31.49 -3.42 -22.87
CA ALA A 428 -30.82 -2.25 -23.45
C ALA A 428 -29.51 -1.85 -22.72
N THR A 429 -29.38 -2.22 -21.44
CA THR A 429 -28.12 -2.10 -20.68
C THR A 429 -27.15 -3.21 -21.07
N ILE A 430 -27.64 -4.45 -21.25
CA ILE A 430 -26.86 -5.58 -21.76
C ILE A 430 -26.29 -5.28 -23.15
N ASP A 431 -27.12 -4.76 -24.08
CA ASP A 431 -26.68 -4.31 -25.41
C ASP A 431 -25.59 -3.22 -25.34
N ALA A 432 -25.71 -2.29 -24.40
CA ALA A 432 -24.74 -1.19 -24.21
C ALA A 432 -23.42 -1.68 -23.58
N TYR A 433 -23.49 -2.60 -22.63
CA TYR A 433 -22.35 -3.22 -21.97
C TYR A 433 -21.54 -4.10 -22.93
N ALA A 434 -22.20 -4.89 -23.77
CA ALA A 434 -21.54 -5.64 -24.85
C ALA A 434 -20.79 -4.71 -25.82
N ALA A 435 -21.43 -3.60 -26.22
CA ALA A 435 -20.81 -2.60 -27.10
C ALA A 435 -19.63 -1.84 -26.44
N ALA A 436 -19.63 -1.69 -25.10
CA ALA A 436 -18.48 -1.18 -24.36
C ALA A 436 -17.33 -2.22 -24.32
N GLY A 437 -17.67 -3.49 -24.07
CA GLY A 437 -16.72 -4.61 -24.05
C GLY A 437 -15.99 -4.83 -25.37
N GLU A 438 -16.65 -4.65 -26.53
CA GLU A 438 -15.99 -4.71 -27.85
C GLU A 438 -14.77 -3.78 -27.96
N GLY A 439 -14.81 -2.61 -27.30
CA GLY A 439 -13.72 -1.63 -27.29
C GLY A 439 -12.51 -2.03 -26.44
N MET A 440 -12.70 -2.93 -25.47
CA MET A 440 -11.69 -3.36 -24.49
C MET A 440 -11.24 -4.82 -24.69
N GLY A 441 -11.72 -5.49 -25.75
CA GLY A 441 -11.40 -6.89 -26.04
C GLY A 441 -12.26 -7.91 -25.29
N GLY A 442 -13.36 -7.44 -24.68
CA GLY A 442 -14.19 -8.19 -23.74
C GLY A 442 -13.90 -7.78 -22.29
N ILE A 443 -14.96 -7.60 -21.51
CA ILE A 443 -14.98 -7.56 -20.05
C ILE A 443 -15.55 -8.91 -19.58
N ALA A 444 -14.90 -9.55 -18.60
CA ALA A 444 -15.42 -10.74 -17.91
C ALA A 444 -15.14 -10.66 -16.41
N LEU A 445 -15.91 -11.37 -15.60
CA LEU A 445 -15.66 -11.56 -14.18
C LEU A 445 -15.30 -13.04 -13.96
N ASP A 446 -14.15 -13.30 -13.35
CA ASP A 446 -13.56 -14.62 -13.13
C ASP A 446 -13.68 -14.95 -11.64
N PRO A 447 -14.60 -15.86 -11.21
CA PRO A 447 -14.79 -16.18 -9.80
C PRO A 447 -13.57 -16.87 -9.20
N THR A 448 -12.99 -16.26 -8.16
CA THR A 448 -11.83 -16.75 -7.42
C THR A 448 -12.20 -17.45 -6.10
N LEU A 449 -13.38 -17.14 -5.54
CA LEU A 449 -13.97 -17.86 -4.40
C LEU A 449 -15.50 -17.86 -4.48
N VAL A 450 -16.13 -18.91 -3.96
CA VAL A 450 -17.59 -18.99 -3.75
C VAL A 450 -17.84 -19.49 -2.33
N GLN A 451 -18.76 -18.84 -1.60
CA GLN A 451 -19.19 -19.25 -0.27
C GLN A 451 -20.72 -19.37 -0.23
N LEU A 452 -21.24 -20.54 0.14
CA LEU A 452 -22.69 -20.82 0.14
C LEU A 452 -23.28 -20.83 1.56
N ASP A 453 -24.26 -19.98 1.84
CA ASP A 453 -25.15 -20.08 3.02
C ASP A 453 -26.60 -20.37 2.60
N GLY A 454 -26.87 -21.65 2.36
CA GLY A 454 -28.21 -22.18 2.07
C GLY A 454 -28.72 -21.82 0.68
N GLU A 455 -29.41 -20.68 0.57
CA GLU A 455 -29.98 -20.15 -0.68
C GLU A 455 -29.25 -18.87 -1.16
N LEU A 456 -28.18 -18.47 -0.47
CA LEU A 456 -27.31 -17.33 -0.79
C LEU A 456 -25.90 -17.82 -1.18
N ALA A 457 -25.28 -17.16 -2.15
CA ALA A 457 -23.87 -17.32 -2.48
C ALA A 457 -23.17 -15.95 -2.50
N THR A 458 -22.09 -15.83 -1.75
CA THR A 458 -21.13 -14.73 -1.85
C THR A 458 -20.02 -15.16 -2.80
N ILE A 459 -19.73 -14.33 -3.81
CA ILE A 459 -18.76 -14.60 -4.86
C ILE A 459 -17.61 -13.60 -4.73
N THR A 460 -16.38 -14.08 -4.57
CA THR A 460 -15.19 -13.27 -4.80
C THR A 460 -14.73 -13.45 -6.24
N TYR A 461 -14.37 -12.38 -6.94
CA TYR A 461 -14.03 -12.40 -8.35
C TYR A 461 -13.01 -11.34 -8.76
N ASP A 462 -12.30 -11.63 -9.84
CA ASP A 462 -11.46 -10.68 -10.55
C ASP A 462 -12.21 -10.11 -11.77
N VAL A 463 -11.96 -8.85 -12.13
CA VAL A 463 -12.49 -8.21 -13.35
C VAL A 463 -11.41 -8.20 -14.41
N LEU A 464 -11.67 -8.87 -15.52
CA LEU A 464 -10.73 -9.09 -16.62
C LEU A 464 -11.10 -8.23 -17.83
N PHE A 465 -10.13 -7.45 -18.34
CA PHE A 465 -10.21 -6.78 -19.64
C PHE A 465 -9.35 -7.53 -20.66
N GLY A 466 -9.94 -7.95 -21.78
CA GLY A 466 -9.26 -8.73 -22.82
C GLY A 466 -8.71 -10.08 -22.36
N GLY A 467 -9.18 -10.61 -21.22
CA GLY A 467 -8.63 -11.81 -20.57
C GLY A 467 -7.39 -11.54 -19.71
N SER A 468 -7.22 -10.34 -19.15
CA SER A 468 -6.21 -10.01 -18.15
C SER A 468 -6.87 -9.27 -16.99
N ALA A 469 -6.62 -9.70 -15.75
CA ALA A 469 -7.20 -9.08 -14.56
C ALA A 469 -6.72 -7.62 -14.41
N ALA A 470 -7.64 -6.75 -14.01
CA ALA A 470 -7.43 -5.30 -13.85
C ALA A 470 -8.00 -4.76 -12.52
N TYR A 471 -9.00 -5.45 -11.97
CA TYR A 471 -9.39 -5.35 -10.56
C TYR A 471 -9.44 -6.78 -10.01
N THR A 472 -9.04 -7.00 -8.76
CA THR A 472 -8.93 -8.32 -8.15
C THR A 472 -9.70 -8.38 -6.83
N ALA A 473 -10.08 -9.58 -6.40
CA ALA A 473 -10.68 -9.85 -5.09
C ALA A 473 -11.94 -9.01 -4.75
N LEU A 474 -12.71 -8.57 -5.76
CA LEU A 474 -13.99 -7.90 -5.54
C LEU A 474 -15.04 -8.92 -5.06
N SER A 475 -16.02 -8.47 -4.29
CA SER A 475 -17.10 -9.32 -3.75
C SER A 475 -18.48 -8.90 -4.27
N GLY A 476 -19.41 -9.86 -4.34
CA GLY A 476 -20.80 -9.65 -4.76
C GLY A 476 -21.71 -10.84 -4.39
N GLU A 477 -23.03 -10.67 -4.48
CA GLU A 477 -24.01 -11.65 -4.00
C GLU A 477 -25.01 -12.12 -5.08
N MET A 478 -25.34 -13.42 -5.06
CA MET A 478 -26.43 -14.02 -5.83
C MET A 478 -27.21 -15.05 -5.00
N SER A 479 -28.43 -15.41 -5.42
CA SER A 479 -29.31 -16.32 -4.68
C SER A 479 -29.86 -17.45 -5.55
N ASP A 480 -30.11 -18.62 -4.97
CA ASP A 480 -30.82 -19.71 -5.65
C ASP A 480 -32.32 -19.42 -5.70
N VAL A 481 -32.91 -19.54 -6.89
CA VAL A 481 -34.34 -19.36 -7.13
C VAL A 481 -34.88 -20.59 -7.86
N ASP A 482 -35.51 -21.51 -7.11
CA ASP A 482 -36.07 -22.78 -7.60
C ASP A 482 -35.02 -23.72 -8.26
N GLY A 483 -33.76 -23.67 -7.83
CA GLY A 483 -32.64 -24.47 -8.37
C GLY A 483 -31.87 -23.81 -9.52
N VAL A 484 -31.81 -22.48 -9.51
CA VAL A 484 -31.07 -21.64 -10.47
C VAL A 484 -30.47 -20.45 -9.72
N TRP A 485 -29.15 -20.28 -9.79
CA TRP A 485 -28.47 -19.10 -9.26
C TRP A 485 -28.80 -17.84 -10.08
N VAL A 486 -29.25 -16.79 -9.40
CA VAL A 486 -29.71 -15.52 -9.98
C VAL A 486 -29.04 -14.32 -9.29
N VAL A 487 -28.43 -13.44 -10.09
CA VAL A 487 -27.95 -12.12 -9.66
C VAL A 487 -29.15 -11.17 -9.54
N SER A 488 -29.21 -10.42 -8.43
CA SER A 488 -30.28 -9.44 -8.20
C SER A 488 -30.20 -8.25 -9.17
N ARG A 489 -31.32 -7.55 -9.37
CA ARG A 489 -31.36 -6.35 -10.21
C ARG A 489 -30.39 -5.30 -9.70
N ASP A 490 -30.40 -5.05 -8.39
CA ASP A 490 -29.61 -3.97 -7.78
C ASP A 490 -28.11 -4.27 -7.83
N GLU A 491 -27.70 -5.53 -7.64
CA GLU A 491 -26.30 -5.96 -7.76
C GLU A 491 -25.77 -5.77 -9.19
N PHE A 492 -26.49 -6.31 -10.18
CA PHE A 492 -26.13 -6.12 -11.59
C PHE A 492 -26.07 -4.63 -11.96
N CYS A 493 -27.02 -3.83 -11.47
CA CYS A 493 -27.07 -2.41 -11.76
C CYS A 493 -26.01 -1.57 -11.03
N SER A 494 -25.50 -2.03 -9.88
CA SER A 494 -24.35 -1.45 -9.19
C SER A 494 -23.09 -1.59 -10.04
N PHE A 495 -22.78 -2.82 -10.48
CA PHE A 495 -21.65 -3.08 -11.37
C PHE A 495 -21.79 -2.37 -12.73
N MET A 496 -22.99 -2.34 -13.32
CA MET A 496 -23.21 -1.61 -14.58
C MET A 496 -23.03 -0.09 -14.44
N ALA A 497 -23.21 0.48 -13.24
CA ALA A 497 -22.90 1.87 -12.96
C ALA A 497 -21.37 2.13 -12.92
N SER A 498 -20.58 1.28 -12.26
CA SER A 498 -19.10 1.41 -12.27
C SER A 498 -18.52 1.18 -13.67
N ALA A 499 -19.08 0.23 -14.43
CA ALA A 499 -18.80 0.02 -15.86
C ALA A 499 -19.33 1.14 -16.79
N ARG A 500 -19.80 2.28 -16.24
CA ARG A 500 -20.28 3.47 -16.95
C ARG A 500 -21.43 3.21 -17.95
N THR A 501 -22.18 2.12 -17.75
CA THR A 501 -23.34 1.69 -18.54
C THR A 501 -24.62 1.56 -17.68
N PRO A 502 -24.98 2.59 -16.89
CA PRO A 502 -25.96 2.47 -15.81
C PRO A 502 -27.35 2.01 -16.29
N CYS A 503 -28.00 1.21 -15.43
CA CYS A 503 -29.36 0.72 -15.65
C CYS A 503 -30.43 1.83 -15.78
N PRO A 504 -31.55 1.55 -16.46
CA PRO A 504 -32.75 2.37 -16.33
C PRO A 504 -33.29 2.32 -14.89
N ALA A 505 -33.66 3.48 -14.36
CA ALA A 505 -34.37 3.59 -13.08
C ALA A 505 -35.72 2.85 -13.14
N GLY A 506 -36.05 2.11 -12.07
CA GLY A 506 -37.30 1.36 -11.90
C GLY A 506 -38.53 2.21 -11.61
#